data_AF-A0A0A0BR78-F1
#
_entry.id   AF-A0A0A0BR78-F1
#
_cell.length_a   1.000
_cell.length_b   1.000
_cell.length_c   1.000
_cell.angle_alpha   90.00
_cell.angle_beta   90.00
_cell.angle_gamma   90.00
#
_symmetry.space_group_name_H-M   'P 1'
#
loop_
_entity.id
_entity.type
_entity.pdbx_description
1 polymer ?
#
loop_
_entity_poly.entity_id
_entity_poly.type
_entity_poly.pdbx_seq_one_letter_code
_entity_poly.pdbx_strand_id
1 'polypeptide(L)'
;MPQHQPRRRLAAALLVALAVGAAPAVAAPGDDEVEAAHEAVASTAAQIARLESRLAEHSAVADTAWTAVEAAAERYTGALVAVEEAQQAARDAAEREEAARVELEAARAELGVIAMEAYRSGGSMDTVGAFLSADGFEDLVVRTEAVQRLGERAQGVVQRFQAAELVQATLAERTADALADAEAASAEADDALADAEAAQVAAQEQVDRATAERELLIVELAARRQTTVELERARQDAVD
;
A
#
# COMPACT_ATOMS: atom_id res chain seq x y z
N MET A 1 45.55 53.28 26.90
CA MET A 1 45.56 54.70 27.32
C MET A 1 44.18 55.28 27.10
N PRO A 2 43.71 56.16 27.99
CA PRO A 2 42.52 55.93 28.82
C PRO A 2 41.29 56.72 28.27
N GLN A 3 40.05 56.56 28.73
CA GLN A 3 39.59 56.99 30.05
C GLN A 3 38.14 56.54 30.35
N HIS A 4 37.99 56.05 31.58
CA HIS A 4 36.87 56.24 32.52
C HIS A 4 35.43 55.85 32.15
N GLN A 5 35.02 54.69 32.69
CA GLN A 5 33.68 54.47 33.27
C GLN A 5 33.38 55.49 34.40
N PRO A 6 32.24 55.41 35.11
CA PRO A 6 30.83 55.21 34.72
C PRO A 6 29.97 56.33 35.33
N ARG A 7 28.66 56.40 35.04
CA ARG A 7 27.63 56.79 36.03
C ARG A 7 26.21 56.63 35.50
N ARG A 8 25.45 55.80 36.22
CA ARG A 8 23.99 55.83 36.30
C ARG A 8 23.51 57.28 36.50
N ARG A 9 22.38 57.63 35.87
CA ARG A 9 21.24 58.29 36.53
C ARG A 9 20.07 58.42 35.55
N LEU A 10 18.97 57.77 35.93
CA LEU A 10 17.60 58.16 35.60
C LEU A 10 17.38 59.63 35.96
N ALA A 11 16.76 60.37 35.05
CA ALA A 11 15.89 61.54 35.24
C ALA A 11 15.53 61.98 33.81
N ALA A 12 14.29 62.18 33.41
CA ALA A 12 13.28 63.09 33.92
C ALA A 12 12.03 62.87 33.02
N ALA A 13 10.81 63.23 33.35
CA ALA A 13 10.20 63.87 34.50
C ALA A 13 8.68 63.71 34.29
N LEU A 14 7.92 63.60 35.36
CA LEU A 14 6.58 64.16 35.35
C LEU A 14 6.46 65.06 36.59
N LEU A 15 6.37 66.35 36.30
CA LEU A 15 6.12 67.43 37.25
C LEU A 15 4.69 67.30 37.78
N VAL A 16 4.53 67.37 39.10
CA VAL A 16 3.24 67.68 39.72
C VAL A 16 3.41 68.99 40.48
N ALA A 17 2.72 70.02 39.99
CA ALA A 17 2.66 71.35 40.56
C ALA A 17 1.75 71.38 41.81
N LEU A 18 2.20 72.10 42.83
CA LEU A 18 1.46 72.43 44.04
C LEU A 18 0.29 73.36 43.68
N ALA A 19 -0.94 72.89 43.86
CA ALA A 19 -2.12 73.71 44.07
C ALA A 19 -2.82 73.18 45.33
N VAL A 20 -2.91 74.02 46.37
CA VAL A 20 -3.70 73.74 47.57
C VAL A 20 -5.17 73.93 47.22
N GLY A 21 -5.76 72.84 46.74
CA GLY A 21 -7.19 72.54 46.71
C GLY A 21 -7.26 71.04 46.99
N ALA A 22 -8.23 70.60 47.80
CA ALA A 22 -8.37 69.20 48.19
C ALA A 22 -8.36 68.26 46.96
N ALA A 23 -7.19 67.72 46.64
CA ALA A 23 -7.05 66.64 45.68
C ALA A 23 -7.68 65.41 46.36
N PRO A 24 -8.54 64.64 45.69
CA PRO A 24 -8.89 63.34 46.22
C PRO A 24 -7.56 62.59 46.36
N ALA A 25 -7.27 62.11 47.56
CA ALA A 25 -6.24 61.11 47.74
C ALA A 25 -6.60 59.98 46.78
N VAL A 26 -5.79 59.74 45.75
CA VAL A 26 -5.85 58.49 45.01
C VAL A 26 -5.48 57.45 46.05
N ALA A 27 -6.50 56.77 46.58
CA ALA A 27 -6.32 55.74 47.59
C ALA A 27 -5.32 54.72 47.04
N ALA A 28 -4.30 54.37 47.83
CA ALA A 28 -3.48 53.21 47.53
C ALA A 28 -4.42 52.00 47.43
N PRO A 29 -4.22 51.11 46.45
CA PRO A 29 -5.11 49.97 46.28
C PRO A 29 -5.17 49.14 47.56
N GLY A 30 -6.37 48.68 47.90
CA GLY A 30 -6.58 47.83 49.09
C GLY A 30 -6.01 46.42 48.87
N ASP A 31 -5.75 45.68 49.96
CA ASP A 31 -5.26 44.30 49.89
C ASP A 31 -6.17 43.40 49.03
N ASP A 32 -7.49 43.63 49.09
CA ASP A 32 -8.49 42.93 48.25
C ASP A 32 -8.33 43.21 46.74
N GLU A 33 -7.92 44.42 46.37
CA GLU A 33 -7.69 44.79 44.96
C GLU A 33 -6.38 44.18 44.44
N VAL A 34 -5.38 44.04 45.30
CA VAL A 34 -4.11 43.37 44.99
C VAL A 34 -4.32 41.87 44.82
N GLU A 35 -5.07 41.22 45.73
CA GLU A 35 -5.41 39.80 45.62
C GLU A 35 -6.23 39.52 44.35
N ALA A 36 -7.25 40.34 44.07
CA ALA A 36 -8.03 40.23 42.83
C ALA A 36 -7.17 40.39 41.57
N ALA A 37 -6.17 41.26 41.60
CA ALA A 37 -5.22 41.42 40.50
C ALA A 37 -4.32 40.18 40.35
N HIS A 38 -3.85 39.58 41.45
CA HIS A 38 -3.08 38.33 41.41
C HIS A 38 -3.90 37.17 40.84
N GLU A 39 -5.16 37.01 41.27
CA GLU A 39 -6.06 36.00 40.72
C GLU A 39 -6.32 36.20 39.22
N ALA A 40 -6.51 37.45 38.78
CA ALA A 40 -6.69 37.78 37.36
C ALA A 40 -5.45 37.45 36.52
N VAL A 41 -4.24 37.70 37.05
CA VAL A 41 -2.98 37.35 36.40
C VAL A 41 -2.83 35.83 36.30
N ALA A 42 -3.09 35.10 37.39
CA ALA A 42 -3.03 33.63 37.41
C ALA A 42 -4.02 33.01 36.42
N SER A 43 -5.24 33.54 36.36
CA SER A 43 -6.27 33.13 35.40
C SER A 43 -5.84 33.38 33.95
N THR A 44 -5.20 34.52 33.68
CA THR A 44 -4.69 34.85 32.34
C THR A 44 -3.54 33.92 31.93
N ALA A 45 -2.61 33.65 32.86
CA ALA A 45 -1.51 32.71 32.61
C ALA A 45 -2.02 31.29 32.27
N ALA A 46 -3.04 30.82 33.00
CA ALA A 46 -3.67 29.52 32.72
C ALA A 46 -4.36 29.47 31.35
N GLN A 47 -4.94 30.59 30.88
CA GLN A 47 -5.55 30.68 29.55
C GLN A 47 -4.48 30.67 28.44
N ILE A 48 -3.39 31.41 28.62
CA ILE A 48 -2.25 31.42 27.70
C ILE A 48 -1.65 30.01 27.55
N ALA A 49 -1.40 29.32 28.66
CA ALA A 49 -0.88 27.96 28.63
C ALA A 49 -1.80 26.98 27.87
N ARG A 50 -3.12 27.14 28.00
CA ARG A 50 -4.09 26.34 27.22
C ARG A 50 -4.05 26.65 25.73
N LEU A 51 -3.87 27.92 25.34
CA LEU A 51 -3.74 28.30 23.93
C LEU A 51 -2.46 27.74 23.32
N GLU A 52 -1.33 27.84 24.04
CA GLU A 52 -0.04 27.29 23.59
C GLU A 52 -0.08 25.77 23.47
N SER A 53 -0.73 25.07 24.41
CA SER A 53 -0.94 23.62 24.31
C SER A 53 -1.73 23.24 23.06
N ARG A 54 -2.83 23.95 22.78
CA ARG A 54 -3.64 23.73 21.56
C ARG A 54 -2.84 24.01 20.29
N LEU A 55 -1.98 25.04 20.30
CA LEU A 55 -1.15 25.35 19.15
C LEU A 55 -0.16 24.21 18.84
N ALA A 56 0.48 23.66 19.87
CA ALA A 56 1.38 22.51 19.74
C ALA A 56 0.65 21.23 19.29
N GLU A 57 -0.60 21.03 19.72
CA GLU A 57 -1.44 19.94 19.21
C GLU A 57 -1.75 20.11 17.71
N HIS A 58 -1.99 21.35 17.25
CA HIS A 58 -2.28 21.63 15.85
C HIS A 58 -1.06 21.51 14.93
N SER A 59 0.16 21.82 15.40
CA SER A 59 1.36 21.67 14.57
C SER A 59 1.65 20.20 14.23
N ALA A 60 1.32 19.26 15.12
CA ALA A 60 1.44 17.82 14.87
C ALA A 60 0.42 17.24 13.86
N VAL A 61 -0.65 17.99 13.52
CA VAL A 61 -1.69 17.53 12.59
C VAL A 61 -1.13 17.36 11.18
N ALA A 62 -0.26 18.26 10.74
CA ALA A 62 0.33 18.20 9.40
C ALA A 62 1.21 16.94 9.24
N ASP A 63 2.07 16.66 10.22
CA ASP A 63 2.92 15.47 10.20
C ASP A 63 2.10 14.18 10.21
N THR A 64 1.06 14.12 11.05
CA THR A 64 0.17 12.96 11.12
C THR A 64 -0.58 12.75 9.81
N ALA A 65 -1.07 13.83 9.20
CA ALA A 65 -1.77 13.81 7.93
C ALA A 65 -0.86 13.33 6.79
N TRP A 66 0.36 13.85 6.69
CA TRP A 66 1.32 13.43 5.67
C TRP A 66 1.85 12.01 5.89
N THR A 67 2.01 11.56 7.14
CA THR A 67 2.34 10.16 7.44
C THR A 67 1.27 9.21 6.89
N ALA A 68 -0.01 9.59 6.94
CA ALA A 68 -1.09 8.78 6.36
C ALA A 68 -1.02 8.71 4.82
N VAL A 69 -0.59 9.79 4.17
CA VAL A 69 -0.34 9.82 2.72
C VAL A 69 0.82 8.91 2.36
N GLU A 70 1.94 9.00 3.09
CA GLU A 70 3.10 8.13 2.90
C GLU A 70 2.72 6.66 3.04
N ALA A 71 2.00 6.29 4.09
CA ALA A 71 1.53 4.93 4.29
C ALA A 71 0.60 4.44 3.16
N ALA A 72 -0.25 5.31 2.60
CA ALA A 72 -1.09 4.97 1.46
C ALA A 72 -0.29 4.82 0.15
N ALA A 73 0.70 5.69 -0.07
CA ALA A 73 1.61 5.59 -1.21
C ALA A 73 2.49 4.33 -1.15
N GLU A 74 2.96 3.94 0.04
CA GLU A 74 3.66 2.67 0.26
C GLU A 74 2.77 1.47 -0.08
N ARG A 75 1.50 1.47 0.34
CA ARG A 75 0.54 0.41 -0.05
C ARG A 75 0.35 0.35 -1.56
N TYR A 76 0.18 1.48 -2.22
CA TYR A 76 0.05 1.53 -3.68
C TYR A 76 1.29 0.99 -4.40
N THR A 77 2.49 1.43 -4.00
CA THR A 77 3.73 0.91 -4.59
C THR A 77 3.92 -0.59 -4.31
N GLY A 78 3.53 -1.08 -3.14
CA GLY A 78 3.50 -2.52 -2.84
C GLY A 78 2.53 -3.29 -3.74
N ALA A 79 1.35 -2.73 -4.01
CA ALA A 79 0.37 -3.32 -4.91
C ALA A 79 0.88 -3.38 -6.37
N LEU A 80 1.61 -2.36 -6.84
CA LEU A 80 2.26 -2.41 -8.15
C LEU A 80 3.28 -3.54 -8.27
N VAL A 81 4.06 -3.80 -7.21
CA VAL A 81 4.98 -4.96 -7.19
C VAL A 81 4.19 -6.26 -7.26
N ALA A 82 3.09 -6.39 -6.51
CA ALA A 82 2.23 -7.56 -6.56
C ALA A 82 1.63 -7.80 -7.96
N VAL A 83 1.26 -6.72 -8.67
CA VAL A 83 0.82 -6.80 -10.07
C VAL A 83 1.91 -7.38 -10.97
N GLU A 84 3.15 -6.86 -10.86
CA GLU A 84 4.27 -7.35 -11.67
C GLU A 84 4.58 -8.84 -11.39
N GLU A 85 4.57 -9.23 -10.11
CA GLU A 85 4.78 -10.62 -9.67
C GLU A 85 3.67 -11.55 -10.19
N ALA A 86 2.40 -11.17 -10.04
CA ALA A 86 1.26 -11.96 -10.50
C ALA A 86 1.24 -12.10 -12.02
N GLN A 87 1.54 -11.03 -12.76
CA GLN A 87 1.66 -11.09 -14.22
C GLN A 87 2.82 -11.99 -14.65
N GLN A 88 3.94 -11.98 -13.94
CA GLN A 88 5.04 -12.90 -14.22
C GLN A 88 4.64 -14.35 -13.96
N ALA A 89 3.95 -14.62 -12.86
CA ALA A 89 3.44 -15.95 -12.55
C ALA A 89 2.46 -16.46 -13.61
N ALA A 90 1.57 -15.59 -14.12
CA ALA A 90 0.65 -15.91 -15.20
C ALA A 90 1.39 -16.24 -16.51
N ARG A 91 2.43 -15.48 -16.87
CA ARG A 91 3.28 -15.78 -18.04
C ARG A 91 3.98 -17.13 -17.90
N ASP A 92 4.59 -17.39 -16.76
CA ASP A 92 5.26 -18.65 -16.45
C ASP A 92 4.28 -19.84 -16.49
N ALA A 93 3.04 -19.67 -16.01
CA ALA A 93 2.01 -20.70 -16.07
C ALA A 93 1.61 -21.00 -17.51
N ALA A 94 1.37 -19.96 -18.32
CA ALA A 94 1.01 -20.09 -19.73
C ALA A 94 2.13 -20.79 -20.55
N GLU A 95 3.40 -20.49 -20.27
CA GLU A 95 4.53 -21.17 -20.92
C GLU A 95 4.56 -22.68 -20.60
N ARG A 96 4.28 -23.06 -19.35
CA ARG A 96 4.22 -24.46 -18.93
C ARG A 96 3.02 -25.18 -19.54
N GLU A 97 1.86 -24.53 -19.58
CA GLU A 97 0.66 -25.06 -20.24
C GLU A 97 0.91 -25.30 -21.73
N GLU A 98 1.56 -24.35 -22.42
CA GLU A 98 1.89 -24.49 -23.83
C GLU A 98 2.84 -25.67 -24.07
N ALA A 99 3.86 -25.83 -23.24
CA ALA A 99 4.75 -26.98 -23.30
C ALA A 99 3.99 -28.31 -23.11
N ALA A 100 3.07 -28.38 -22.15
CA ALA A 100 2.24 -29.56 -21.94
C ALA A 100 1.25 -29.83 -23.09
N ARG A 101 0.75 -28.78 -23.75
CA ARG A 101 -0.07 -28.89 -24.94
C ARG A 101 0.71 -29.51 -26.10
N VAL A 102 1.97 -29.13 -26.29
CA VAL A 102 2.86 -29.74 -27.28
C VAL A 102 3.08 -31.23 -27.00
N GLU A 103 3.33 -31.60 -25.74
CA GLU A 103 3.49 -33.01 -25.33
C GLU A 103 2.20 -33.83 -25.53
N LEU A 104 1.04 -33.25 -25.23
CA LEU A 104 -0.26 -33.88 -25.47
C LEU A 104 -0.48 -34.16 -26.96
N GLU A 105 -0.19 -33.20 -27.84
CA GLU A 105 -0.31 -33.39 -29.28
C GLU A 105 0.69 -34.43 -29.82
N ALA A 106 1.90 -34.50 -29.26
CA ALA A 106 2.86 -35.57 -29.57
C ALA A 106 2.32 -36.95 -29.16
N ALA A 107 1.80 -37.09 -27.94
CA ALA A 107 1.19 -38.34 -27.48
C ALA A 107 -0.04 -38.74 -28.30
N ARG A 108 -0.83 -37.75 -28.75
CA ARG A 108 -1.98 -37.95 -29.63
C ARG A 108 -1.56 -38.48 -31.00
N ALA A 109 -0.46 -37.97 -31.56
CA ALA A 109 0.10 -38.46 -32.80
C ALA A 109 0.58 -39.92 -32.68
N GLU A 110 1.25 -40.28 -31.58
CA GLU A 110 1.65 -41.67 -31.30
C GLU A 110 0.45 -42.62 -31.24
N LEU A 111 -0.64 -42.18 -30.58
CA LEU A 111 -1.88 -42.94 -30.51
C LEU A 111 -2.48 -43.18 -31.90
N GLY A 112 -2.43 -42.16 -32.78
CA GLY A 112 -2.84 -42.27 -34.18
C GLY A 112 -2.03 -43.30 -34.98
N VAL A 113 -0.71 -43.39 -34.74
CA VAL A 113 0.15 -44.40 -35.38
C VAL A 113 -0.26 -45.81 -34.96
N ILE A 114 -0.47 -46.07 -33.67
CA ILE A 114 -0.94 -47.36 -33.17
C ILE A 114 -2.31 -47.72 -33.75
N ALA A 115 -3.23 -46.76 -33.85
CA ALA A 115 -4.55 -46.99 -34.44
C ALA A 115 -4.45 -47.39 -35.93
N MET A 116 -3.55 -46.75 -36.70
CA MET A 116 -3.30 -47.12 -38.10
C MET A 116 -2.66 -48.51 -38.23
N GLU A 117 -1.71 -48.87 -37.36
CA GLU A 117 -1.10 -50.20 -37.33
C GLU A 117 -2.12 -51.30 -36.97
N ALA A 118 -2.98 -51.03 -35.99
CA ALA A 118 -4.07 -51.92 -35.59
C ALA A 118 -5.08 -52.11 -36.75
N TYR A 119 -5.43 -51.04 -37.48
CA TYR A 119 -6.31 -51.13 -38.64
C TYR A 119 -5.72 -51.98 -39.77
N ARG A 120 -4.43 -51.78 -40.10
CA ARG A 120 -3.73 -52.58 -41.12
C ARG A 120 -3.59 -54.05 -40.73
N SER A 121 -3.28 -54.33 -39.47
CA SER A 121 -3.12 -55.71 -38.98
C SER A 121 -4.47 -56.44 -38.84
N GLY A 122 -5.55 -55.74 -38.47
CA GLY A 122 -6.91 -56.27 -38.44
C GLY A 122 -7.45 -56.66 -39.82
N GLY A 123 -7.10 -55.91 -40.87
CA GLY A 123 -7.42 -56.25 -42.28
C GLY A 123 -6.69 -57.50 -42.80
N SER A 124 -5.66 -57.98 -42.11
CA SER A 124 -4.92 -59.23 -42.43
C SER A 124 -5.53 -60.49 -41.80
N MET A 125 -6.70 -60.40 -41.16
CA MET A 125 -7.41 -61.58 -40.63
C MET A 125 -7.97 -62.47 -41.77
N ASP A 126 -8.29 -61.90 -42.94
CA ASP A 126 -8.73 -62.67 -44.12
C ASP A 126 -7.64 -63.60 -44.69
N THR A 127 -6.36 -63.30 -44.44
CA THR A 127 -5.24 -64.15 -44.88
C THR A 127 -4.93 -65.29 -43.90
N VAL A 128 -5.50 -65.28 -42.68
CA VAL A 128 -5.30 -66.32 -41.66
C VAL A 128 -5.96 -67.63 -42.07
N GLY A 129 -7.12 -67.58 -42.76
CA GLY A 129 -7.78 -68.76 -43.30
C GLY A 129 -6.94 -69.52 -44.34
N ALA A 130 -6.04 -68.84 -45.04
CA ALA A 130 -5.16 -69.46 -46.03
C ALA A 130 -3.95 -70.17 -45.41
N PHE A 131 -3.42 -69.67 -44.29
CA PHE A 131 -2.20 -70.18 -43.64
C PHE A 131 -2.42 -71.36 -42.68
N LEU A 132 -3.61 -71.48 -42.07
CA LEU A 132 -3.97 -72.64 -41.22
C LEU A 132 -4.02 -73.98 -41.99
N SER A 133 -3.90 -73.94 -43.31
CA SER A 133 -3.96 -75.09 -44.20
C SER A 133 -2.61 -75.79 -44.43
N ALA A 134 -1.47 -75.17 -44.09
CA ALA A 134 -0.14 -75.72 -44.36
C ALA A 134 0.88 -75.29 -43.27
N ASP A 135 1.36 -76.26 -42.48
CA ASP A 135 2.55 -76.21 -41.60
C ASP A 135 2.70 -75.04 -40.57
N GLY A 136 1.60 -74.36 -40.22
CA GLY A 136 1.63 -73.03 -39.56
C GLY A 136 1.69 -72.92 -38.02
N PHE A 137 2.28 -73.86 -37.27
CA PHE A 137 2.31 -73.76 -35.79
C PHE A 137 3.43 -72.83 -35.26
N GLU A 138 4.62 -72.83 -35.85
CA GLU A 138 5.71 -71.89 -35.48
C GLU A 138 5.34 -70.44 -35.86
N ASP A 139 4.76 -70.23 -37.04
CA ASP A 139 4.25 -68.93 -37.47
C ASP A 139 3.13 -68.40 -36.58
N LEU A 140 2.31 -69.29 -36.01
CA LEU A 140 1.27 -68.93 -35.04
C LEU A 140 1.88 -68.39 -33.74
N VAL A 141 2.92 -69.06 -33.20
CA VAL A 141 3.59 -68.61 -31.96
C VAL A 141 4.26 -67.26 -32.16
N VAL A 142 5.01 -67.07 -33.26
CA VAL A 142 5.65 -65.79 -33.59
C VAL A 142 4.62 -64.66 -33.73
N ARG A 143 3.44 -64.96 -34.32
CA ARG A 143 2.34 -63.99 -34.46
C ARG A 143 1.67 -63.67 -33.13
N THR A 144 1.46 -64.65 -32.25
CA THR A 144 0.89 -64.42 -30.90
C THR A 144 1.79 -63.49 -30.08
N GLU A 145 3.10 -63.72 -30.09
CA GLU A 145 4.03 -62.81 -29.40
C GLU A 145 4.03 -61.40 -30.02
N ALA A 146 3.93 -61.29 -31.34
CA ALA A 146 3.84 -59.99 -32.01
C ALA A 146 2.57 -59.22 -31.63
N VAL A 147 1.43 -59.90 -31.51
CA VAL A 147 0.17 -59.30 -31.05
C VAL A 147 0.25 -58.89 -29.58
N GLN A 148 0.85 -59.71 -28.72
CA GLN A 148 1.06 -59.35 -27.31
C GLN A 148 1.95 -58.11 -27.17
N ARG A 149 3.09 -58.07 -27.86
CA ARG A 149 3.99 -56.90 -27.86
C ARG A 149 3.31 -55.65 -28.41
N LEU A 150 2.47 -55.77 -29.44
CA LEU A 150 1.66 -54.66 -29.96
C LEU A 150 0.64 -54.18 -28.93
N GLY A 151 -0.03 -55.09 -28.23
CA GLY A 151 -0.98 -54.78 -27.16
C GLY A 151 -0.32 -54.05 -25.99
N GLU A 152 0.83 -54.52 -25.53
CA GLU A 152 1.62 -53.85 -24.49
C GLU A 152 2.07 -52.45 -24.92
N ARG A 153 2.55 -52.30 -26.17
CA ARG A 153 2.92 -51.01 -26.74
C ARG A 153 1.72 -50.06 -26.82
N ALA A 154 0.57 -50.56 -27.29
CA ALA A 154 -0.66 -49.79 -27.39
C ALA A 154 -1.14 -49.31 -26.02
N GLN A 155 -1.13 -50.19 -25.02
CA GLN A 155 -1.47 -49.82 -23.65
C GLN A 155 -0.50 -48.78 -23.08
N GLY A 156 0.79 -48.88 -23.37
CA GLY A 156 1.79 -47.87 -22.99
C GLY A 156 1.53 -46.50 -23.62
N VAL A 157 1.17 -46.46 -24.92
CA VAL A 157 0.84 -45.22 -25.64
C VAL A 157 -0.43 -44.58 -25.09
N VAL A 158 -1.49 -45.37 -24.84
CA VAL A 158 -2.74 -44.88 -24.23
C VAL A 158 -2.48 -44.25 -22.85
N GLN A 159 -1.69 -44.92 -22.00
CA GLN A 159 -1.35 -44.37 -20.68
C GLN A 159 -0.55 -43.07 -20.78
N ARG A 160 0.40 -42.96 -21.71
CA ARG A 160 1.14 -41.71 -21.94
C ARG A 160 0.23 -40.58 -22.41
N PHE A 161 -0.71 -40.86 -23.32
CA PHE A 161 -1.70 -39.88 -23.77
C PHE A 161 -2.57 -39.40 -22.60
N GLN A 162 -3.13 -40.32 -21.81
CA GLN A 162 -3.95 -39.96 -20.65
C GLN A 162 -3.18 -39.16 -19.60
N ALA A 163 -1.90 -39.49 -19.37
CA ALA A 163 -1.04 -38.72 -18.49
C ALA A 163 -0.78 -37.31 -19.03
N ALA A 164 -0.47 -37.18 -20.32
CA ALA A 164 -0.27 -35.87 -20.95
C ALA A 164 -1.55 -35.02 -20.94
N GLU A 165 -2.72 -35.64 -21.15
CA GLU A 165 -4.02 -34.97 -21.09
C GLU A 165 -4.30 -34.43 -19.69
N LEU A 166 -4.07 -35.24 -18.65
CA LEU A 166 -4.24 -34.81 -17.26
C LEU A 166 -3.29 -33.66 -16.90
N VAL A 167 -2.01 -33.75 -17.31
CA VAL A 167 -1.01 -32.71 -17.05
C VAL A 167 -1.41 -31.41 -17.74
N GLN A 168 -1.81 -31.46 -19.02
CA GLN A 168 -2.25 -30.28 -19.76
C GLN A 168 -3.49 -29.66 -19.11
N ALA A 169 -4.49 -30.45 -18.75
CA ALA A 169 -5.70 -29.95 -18.09
C ALA A 169 -5.40 -29.26 -16.75
N THR A 170 -4.52 -29.86 -15.93
CA THR A 170 -4.10 -29.28 -14.64
C THR A 170 -3.33 -27.97 -14.84
N LEU A 171 -2.48 -27.88 -15.87
CA LEU A 171 -1.74 -26.65 -16.16
C LEU A 171 -2.64 -25.57 -16.73
N ALA A 172 -3.65 -25.91 -17.54
CA ALA A 172 -4.66 -24.95 -18.01
C ALA A 172 -5.46 -24.34 -16.86
N GLU A 173 -5.86 -25.14 -15.87
CA GLU A 173 -6.51 -24.64 -14.65
C GLU A 173 -5.59 -23.67 -13.89
N ARG A 174 -4.31 -24.04 -13.71
CA ARG A 174 -3.32 -23.17 -13.05
C ARG A 174 -3.04 -21.87 -13.81
N THR A 175 -3.04 -21.90 -15.14
CA THR A 175 -2.92 -20.68 -15.94
C THR A 175 -4.14 -19.78 -15.73
N ALA A 176 -5.35 -20.36 -15.72
CA ALA A 176 -6.58 -19.60 -15.47
C ALA A 176 -6.57 -18.96 -14.07
N ASP A 177 -6.16 -19.71 -13.05
CA ASP A 177 -6.01 -19.19 -11.69
C ASP A 177 -4.98 -18.06 -11.63
N ALA A 178 -3.80 -18.24 -12.24
CA ALA A 178 -2.76 -17.22 -12.24
C ALA A 178 -3.18 -15.94 -13.00
N LEU A 179 -3.99 -16.07 -14.06
CA LEU A 179 -4.57 -14.92 -14.74
C LEU A 179 -5.59 -14.20 -13.86
N ALA A 180 -6.45 -14.93 -13.14
CA ALA A 180 -7.40 -14.35 -12.20
C ALA A 180 -6.68 -13.64 -11.04
N ASP A 181 -5.59 -14.21 -10.52
CA ASP A 181 -4.75 -13.58 -9.50
C ASP A 181 -4.11 -12.28 -10.02
N ALA A 182 -3.66 -12.25 -11.28
CA ALA A 182 -3.12 -11.04 -11.90
C ALA A 182 -4.19 -9.95 -12.10
N GLU A 183 -5.41 -10.32 -12.47
CA GLU A 183 -6.55 -9.39 -12.55
C GLU A 183 -6.92 -8.84 -11.16
N ALA A 184 -6.95 -9.69 -10.14
CA ALA A 184 -7.22 -9.30 -8.75
C ALA A 184 -6.15 -8.35 -8.20
N ALA A 185 -4.87 -8.65 -8.44
CA ALA A 185 -3.76 -7.77 -8.05
C ALA A 185 -3.85 -6.39 -8.73
N SER A 186 -4.28 -6.35 -10.01
CA SER A 186 -4.49 -5.09 -10.72
C SER A 186 -5.62 -4.27 -10.11
N ALA A 187 -6.73 -4.91 -9.75
CA ALA A 187 -7.84 -4.24 -9.09
C ALA A 187 -7.42 -3.69 -7.70
N GLU A 188 -6.64 -4.46 -6.93
CA GLU A 188 -6.12 -4.01 -5.64
C GLU A 188 -5.15 -2.82 -5.80
N ALA A 189 -4.36 -2.78 -6.86
CA ALA A 189 -3.51 -1.63 -7.16
C ALA A 189 -4.32 -0.37 -7.52
N ASP A 190 -5.41 -0.52 -8.28
CA ASP A 190 -6.33 0.59 -8.59
C ASP A 190 -7.02 1.12 -7.31
N ASP A 191 -7.48 0.22 -6.44
CA ASP A 191 -8.06 0.58 -5.14
C ASP A 191 -7.03 1.29 -4.24
N ALA A 192 -5.79 0.78 -4.19
CA ALA A 192 -4.72 1.38 -3.40
C ALA A 192 -4.32 2.77 -3.93
N LEU A 193 -4.39 3.00 -5.25
CA LEU A 193 -4.20 4.32 -5.84
C LEU A 193 -5.30 5.28 -5.40
N ALA A 194 -6.57 4.87 -5.50
CA ALA A 194 -7.70 5.69 -5.08
C ALA A 194 -7.61 6.06 -3.59
N ASP A 195 -7.19 5.11 -2.74
CA ASP A 195 -6.91 5.34 -1.32
C ASP A 195 -5.80 6.38 -1.11
N ALA A 196 -4.70 6.30 -1.89
CA ALA A 196 -3.59 7.25 -1.80
C ALA A 196 -4.02 8.67 -2.21
N GLU A 197 -4.79 8.80 -3.29
CA GLU A 197 -5.36 10.07 -3.73
C GLU A 197 -6.32 10.65 -2.67
N ALA A 198 -7.19 9.81 -2.11
CA ALA A 198 -8.11 10.22 -1.05
C ALA A 198 -7.37 10.66 0.22
N ALA A 199 -6.30 9.94 0.61
CA ALA A 199 -5.45 10.31 1.73
C ALA A 199 -4.77 11.67 1.48
N GLN A 200 -4.28 11.93 0.27
CA GLN A 200 -3.68 13.20 -0.09
C GLN A 200 -4.68 14.37 0.03
N VAL A 201 -5.90 14.20 -0.50
CA VAL A 201 -6.96 15.21 -0.38
C VAL A 201 -7.32 15.46 1.07
N ALA A 202 -7.54 14.39 1.85
CA ALA A 202 -7.86 14.50 3.27
C ALA A 202 -6.74 15.17 4.07
N ALA A 203 -5.48 14.88 3.76
CA ALA A 203 -4.33 15.50 4.39
C ALA A 203 -4.26 17.01 4.09
N GLN A 204 -4.47 17.41 2.85
CA GLN A 204 -4.51 18.82 2.47
C GLN A 204 -5.64 19.56 3.22
N GLU A 205 -6.84 19.00 3.27
CA GLU A 205 -7.95 19.59 4.02
C GLU A 205 -7.67 19.69 5.53
N GLN A 206 -6.96 18.70 6.10
CA GLN A 206 -6.56 18.74 7.50
C GLN A 206 -5.52 19.82 7.78
N VAL A 207 -4.51 19.94 6.92
CA VAL A 207 -3.48 20.99 7.01
C VAL A 207 -4.10 22.38 6.86
N ASP A 208 -5.00 22.57 5.90
CA ASP A 208 -5.66 23.86 5.66
C ASP A 208 -6.51 24.29 6.86
N ARG A 209 -7.27 23.35 7.45
CA ARG A 209 -8.08 23.59 8.64
C ARG A 209 -7.20 23.90 9.86
N ALA A 210 -6.16 23.09 10.09
CA ALA A 210 -5.23 23.30 11.19
C ALA A 210 -4.50 24.65 11.07
N THR A 211 -4.13 25.05 9.85
CA THR A 211 -3.52 26.36 9.58
C THR A 211 -4.48 27.50 9.89
N ALA A 212 -5.74 27.39 9.48
CA ALA A 212 -6.76 28.40 9.78
C ALA A 212 -7.03 28.52 11.30
N GLU A 213 -7.10 27.38 12.00
CA GLU A 213 -7.29 27.34 13.45
C GLU A 213 -6.07 27.90 14.20
N ARG A 214 -4.85 27.58 13.75
CA ARG A 214 -3.60 28.15 14.26
C ARG A 214 -3.60 29.67 14.18
N GLU A 215 -3.99 30.24 13.04
CA GLU A 215 -4.05 31.70 12.87
C GLU A 215 -5.04 32.36 13.85
N LEU A 216 -6.20 31.75 14.09
CA LEU A 216 -7.16 32.24 15.10
C LEU A 216 -6.58 32.18 16.52
N LEU A 217 -5.87 31.10 16.85
CA LEU A 217 -5.22 30.94 18.16
C LEU A 217 -4.11 31.95 18.38
N ILE A 218 -3.30 32.27 17.35
CA ILE A 218 -2.26 33.30 17.42
C ILE A 218 -2.88 34.69 17.65
N VAL A 219 -4.00 35.00 17.00
CA VAL A 219 -4.74 36.26 17.23
C VAL A 219 -5.22 36.35 18.68
N GLU A 220 -5.80 35.28 19.22
CA GLU A 220 -6.24 35.26 20.62
C GLU A 220 -5.06 35.39 21.58
N LEU A 221 -3.95 34.69 21.30
CA LEU A 221 -2.74 34.72 22.11
C LEU A 221 -2.12 36.13 22.15
N ALA A 222 -2.03 36.80 20.99
CA ALA A 222 -1.56 38.18 20.89
C ALA A 222 -2.45 39.15 21.71
N ALA A 223 -3.78 38.99 21.64
CA ALA A 223 -4.70 39.79 22.42
C ALA A 223 -4.53 39.59 23.93
N ARG A 224 -4.31 38.34 24.38
CA ARG A 224 -4.09 38.01 25.81
C ARG A 224 -2.72 38.47 26.32
N ARG A 225 -1.68 38.39 25.48
CA ARG A 225 -0.32 38.86 25.82
C ARG A 225 -0.12 40.36 25.62
N GLN A 226 -1.10 41.05 25.04
CA GLN A 226 -1.00 42.47 24.66
C GLN A 226 0.18 42.72 23.69
N THR A 227 0.39 41.80 22.74
CA THR A 227 1.44 41.89 21.70
C THR A 227 0.83 42.03 20.30
N THR A 228 1.67 42.19 19.28
CA THR A 228 1.21 42.11 17.89
C THR A 228 1.09 40.64 17.45
N VAL A 229 0.21 40.38 16.48
CA VAL A 229 0.00 39.06 15.87
C VAL A 229 1.29 38.60 15.18
N GLU A 230 2.00 39.50 14.50
CA GLU A 230 3.25 39.18 13.80
C GLU A 230 4.36 38.74 14.76
N LEU A 231 4.45 39.38 15.93
CA LEU A 231 5.45 38.99 16.94
C LEU A 231 5.13 37.62 17.52
N GLU A 232 3.85 37.33 17.74
CA GLU A 232 3.45 36.03 18.26
C GLU A 232 3.58 34.92 17.21
N ARG A 233 3.22 35.18 15.95
CA ARG A 233 3.47 34.23 14.84
C ARG A 233 4.95 33.89 14.74
N ALA A 234 5.83 34.90 14.75
CA ALA A 234 7.28 34.67 14.71
C ALA A 234 7.82 33.88 15.92
N ARG A 235 7.16 33.97 17.09
CA ARG A 235 7.51 33.11 18.24
C ARG A 235 7.10 31.67 18.01
N GLN A 236 5.88 31.44 17.53
CA GLN A 236 5.35 30.10 17.31
C GLN A 236 6.09 29.39 16.18
N ASP A 237 6.38 30.09 15.08
CA ASP A 237 7.21 29.58 13.97
C ASP A 237 8.65 29.24 14.38
N ALA A 238 9.14 29.71 15.54
CA ALA A 238 10.48 29.41 16.04
C ALA A 238 10.54 28.21 16.99
N VAL A 239 9.38 27.70 17.41
CA VAL A 239 9.25 26.52 18.29
C VAL A 239 8.57 25.34 17.61
N ASP A 240 7.88 25.57 16.48
CA ASP A 240 7.51 24.54 15.49
C ASP A 240 8.76 24.04 14.74
#